data_AF-A0A7X8TGQ9-F1
#
_entry.id   AF-A0A7X8TGQ9-F1
#
_cell.length_a   1.000
_cell.length_b   1.000
_cell.length_c   1.000
_cell.angle_alpha   90.00
_cell.angle_beta   90.00
_cell.angle_gamma   90.00
#
_symmetry.space_group_name_H-M   'P 1'
#
loop_
_entity.id
_entity.type
_entity.pdbx_description
1 polymer ?
#
loop_
_entity_poly.entity_id
_entity_poly.type
_entity_poly.pdbx_seq_one_letter_code
_entity_poly.pdbx_strand_id
1 'polypeptide(L)' 'METTLEVLTTRRGRREAHRQWPDEVKARIVSESARPGVTVNEVAER' A
#
# COMPACT_ATOMS: atom_id res chain seq x y z
N MET A 1 2.36 4.75 -26.54
CA MET A 1 1.74 5.13 -25.26
C MET A 1 2.87 5.50 -24.33
N GLU A 2 2.92 6.74 -23.86
CA GLU A 2 3.99 7.23 -22.98
C GLU A 2 3.53 7.01 -21.54
N THR A 3 4.11 6.02 -20.85
CA THR A 3 3.76 5.69 -19.47
C THR A 3 4.66 6.50 -18.54
N THR A 4 4.11 7.52 -17.87
CA THR A 4 4.79 8.24 -16.80
C THR A 4 4.99 7.31 -15.60
N LEU A 5 6.23 6.84 -15.40
CA LEU A 5 6.63 6.10 -14.21
C LEU A 5 6.83 7.09 -13.05
N GLU A 6 5.78 7.27 -12.25
CA GLU A 6 5.90 8.00 -10.99
C GLU A 6 6.55 7.09 -9.93
N VAL A 7 7.85 7.27 -9.71
CA VAL A 7 8.60 6.61 -8.64
C VAL A 7 8.40 7.42 -7.36
N LEU A 8 7.83 6.80 -6.33
CA LEU A 8 7.69 7.37 -5.00
C LEU A 8 9.08 7.69 -4.41
N THR A 9 9.52 8.93 -4.54
CA THR A 9 10.72 9.40 -3.87
C THR A 9 10.41 9.54 -2.38
N THR A 10 11.15 8.81 -1.55
CA THR A 10 11.01 8.83 -0.08
C THR A 10 11.41 10.19 0.49
N ARG A 11 10.51 11.17 0.42
CA ARG A 11 10.63 12.37 1.27
C ARG A 11 10.43 11.90 2.71
N ARG A 12 11.55 11.72 3.41
CA ARG A 12 11.64 11.35 4.83
C ARG A 12 10.99 12.43 5.70
N GLY A 13 9.65 12.44 5.72
CA GLY A 13 8.80 13.25 6.56
C GLY A 13 8.81 12.68 7.97
N ARG A 14 9.64 13.28 8.82
CA ARG A 14 9.57 13.30 10.29
C ARG A 14 8.23 12.79 10.85
N ARG A 15 8.19 11.50 11.28
CA ARG A 15 7.13 10.75 12.02
C ARG A 15 6.38 9.64 11.26
N GLU A 16 7.02 8.97 10.32
CA GLU A 16 6.62 7.59 10.02
C GLU A 16 7.15 6.68 11.14
N ALA A 17 6.51 6.74 12.32
CA ALA A 17 6.57 5.59 13.21
C ALA A 17 6.02 4.44 12.37
N HIS A 18 6.89 3.51 11.95
CA HIS A 18 6.47 2.32 11.23
C HIS A 18 5.38 1.68 12.09
N ARG A 19 4.11 1.94 11.77
CA ARG A 19 2.99 1.40 12.52
C ARG A 19 3.14 -0.10 12.35
N GLN A 20 3.45 -0.79 13.44
CA GLN A 20 3.52 -2.24 13.40
C GLN A 20 2.08 -2.73 13.29
N TRP A 21 1.74 -3.26 12.12
CA TRP A 21 0.45 -3.91 11.91
C TRP A 21 0.49 -5.29 12.55
N PRO A 22 -0.53 -5.66 13.34
CA PRO A 22 -0.71 -7.05 13.72
C PRO A 22 -0.77 -7.94 12.48
N ASP A 23 -0.21 -9.15 12.57
CA ASP A 23 -0.02 -10.02 11.40
C ASP A 23 -1.35 -10.43 10.77
N GLU A 24 -2.41 -10.60 11.56
CA GLU A 24 -3.75 -10.87 11.09
C GLU A 24 -4.32 -9.73 10.23
N VAL A 25 -4.03 -8.48 10.59
CA VAL A 25 -4.49 -7.31 9.83
C VAL A 25 -3.71 -7.20 8.53
N LYS A 26 -2.38 -7.41 8.58
CA LYS A 26 -1.51 -7.43 7.41
C LYS A 26 -1.91 -8.56 6.45
N ALA A 27 -2.14 -9.77 6.97
CA ALA A 27 -2.54 -10.93 6.18
C ALA A 27 -3.88 -10.68 5.47
N ARG A 28 -4.84 -10.06 6.14
CA ARG A 28 -6.12 -9.68 5.52
C ARG A 28 -5.92 -8.69 4.36
N ILE A 29 -5.18 -7.61 4.59
CA ILE A 29 -4.94 -6.57 3.57
C ILE A 29 -4.20 -7.16 2.37
N VAL A 30 -3.15 -7.95 2.61
CA VAL A 30 -2.38 -8.62 1.55
C VAL A 30 -3.29 -9.58 0.77
N SER A 31 -4.06 -10.42 1.46
CA SER A 31 -4.97 -11.38 0.80
C SER A 31 -6.04 -10.70 -0.06
N GLU A 32 -6.51 -9.53 0.35
CA GLU A 32 -7.49 -8.75 -0.41
C GLU A 32 -6.84 -8.11 -1.65
N SER A 33 -5.71 -7.43 -1.47
CA SER A 33 -4.97 -6.78 -2.56
C SER A 33 -4.39 -7.75 -3.59
N ALA A 34 -4.13 -9.01 -3.21
CA ALA A 34 -3.61 -10.04 -4.09
C ALA A 34 -4.67 -10.63 -5.04
N ARG A 35 -5.95 -10.26 -4.89
CA ARG A 35 -7.02 -10.72 -5.77
C ARG A 35 -6.90 -10.06 -7.15
N PRO A 36 -7.07 -10.83 -8.25
CA PRO A 36 -7.04 -10.25 -9.59
C PRO A 36 -8.07 -9.14 -9.75
N GLY A 37 -7.65 -8.01 -10.34
CA GLY A 37 -8.51 -6.86 -10.58
C GLY A 37 -8.77 -5.96 -9.38
N VAL A 38 -8.17 -6.22 -8.21
CA VAL A 38 -8.18 -5.32 -7.05
C VAL A 38 -6.95 -4.43 -7.07
N THR A 39 -7.12 -3.14 -6.82
CA THR A 39 -6.01 -2.21 -6.63
C THR A 39 -5.73 -1.98 -5.14
N VAL A 40 -4.46 -1.74 -4.80
CA VAL A 40 -4.04 -1.45 -3.43
C VAL A 40 -4.70 -0.17 -2.87
N ASN A 41 -5.01 0.80 -3.72
CA ASN A 41 -5.67 2.05 -3.31
C ASN A 41 -7.11 1.79 -2.89
N GLU A 42 -7.87 0.99 -3.64
CA GLU A 42 -9.25 0.63 -3.29
C GLU A 42 -9.36 -0.10 -1.94
N VAL A 43 -8.32 -0.85 -1.55
CA VAL A 43 -8.24 -1.49 -0.22
C VAL A 43 -7.86 -0.48 0.86
N ALA A 44 -6.98 0.48 0.54
CA ALA A 44 -6.50 1.50 1.49
C ALA A 44 -7.54 2.60 1.80
N GLU A 45 -8.49 2.84 0.89
CA GLU A 45 -9.58 3.81 1.09
C GLU A 45 -10.70 3.30 2.03
N ARG A 46 -10.64 2.04 2.48
CA ARG A 46 -11.65 1.39 3.34
C ARG A 46 -11.37 1.46 4.83
#